data_AF-A0A962N566-F1
#
_entry.id   AF-A0A962N566-F1
#
_cell.length_a   1.000
_cell.length_b   1.000
_cell.length_c   1.000
_cell.angle_alpha   90.00
_cell.angle_beta   90.00
_cell.angle_gamma   90.00
#
_symmetry.space_group_name_H-M   'P 1'
#
loop_
_entity.id
_entity.type
_entity.pdbx_description
1 polymer ?
#
loop_
_entity_poly.entity_id
_entity_poly.type
_entity_poly.pdbx_seq_one_letter_code
_entity_poly.pdbx_strand_id
1 'polypeptide(L)'
;MARILLLHGPNLNLLGQREPAVYGHTTLAEIDAALSSQAEKAGHALQPLQSNAEHALIDRIHAARLDGTDGILINPGGFTHTSVALRDALAAVALPFVEVHLSNVHAREPFRRHSYLSDVAVGVICG
;
A
#
# COMPACT_ATOMS: atom_id res chain seq x y z
N MET A 1 20.26 -4.14 6.52
CA MET A 1 19.59 -3.70 5.29
C MET A 1 18.21 -4.34 5.29
N ALA A 2 17.15 -3.56 5.47
CA ALA A 2 15.78 -4.09 5.46
C ALA A 2 15.27 -4.26 4.02
N ARG A 3 14.42 -5.26 3.80
CA ARG A 3 13.69 -5.52 2.54
C ARG A 3 12.23 -5.16 2.75
N ILE A 4 11.80 -4.10 2.10
CA ILE A 4 10.46 -3.53 2.26
C ILE A 4 9.65 -3.84 1.01
N LEU A 5 8.46 -4.40 1.21
CA LEU A 5 7.47 -4.60 0.16
C LEU A 5 6.54 -3.38 0.11
N LEU A 6 6.37 -2.78 -1.07
CA LEU A 6 5.41 -1.71 -1.30
C LEU A 6 4.24 -2.22 -2.14
N LEU A 7 3.03 -2.18 -1.59
CA LEU A 7 1.81 -2.68 -2.23
C LEU A 7 0.87 -1.53 -2.59
N HIS A 8 0.47 -1.51 -3.84
CA HIS A 8 -0.50 -0.57 -4.39
C HIS A 8 -1.75 -1.32 -4.83
N GLY A 9 -2.88 -0.97 -4.21
CA GLY A 9 -4.19 -1.51 -4.50
C GLY A 9 -4.80 -1.01 -5.81
N PRO A 10 -6.11 -1.25 -6.01
CA PRO A 10 -6.79 -0.99 -7.25
C PRO A 10 -6.84 0.50 -7.61
N ASN A 11 -6.75 0.76 -8.91
CA ASN A 11 -6.80 2.06 -9.58
C ASN A 11 -5.60 2.99 -9.33
N LEU A 12 -4.66 2.64 -8.44
CA LEU A 12 -3.46 3.48 -8.23
C LEU A 12 -2.53 3.50 -9.45
N ASN A 13 -2.60 2.49 -10.33
CA ASN A 13 -1.93 2.52 -11.63
C ASN A 13 -2.41 3.64 -12.56
N LEU A 14 -3.54 4.29 -12.25
CA LEU A 14 -4.09 5.40 -13.04
C LEU A 14 -3.71 6.79 -12.51
N LEU A 15 -2.84 6.85 -11.48
CA LEU A 15 -2.30 8.12 -10.98
C LEU A 15 -1.59 8.92 -12.09
N GLY A 16 -1.72 10.24 -12.03
CA GLY A 16 -1.23 11.17 -13.05
C GLY A 16 -2.07 11.23 -14.33
N GLN A 17 -3.00 10.29 -14.54
CA GLN A 17 -3.89 10.25 -15.72
C GLN A 17 -5.35 10.53 -15.36
N ARG A 18 -5.78 10.16 -14.15
CA ARG A 18 -7.17 10.28 -13.69
C ARG A 18 -7.32 11.38 -12.64
N GLU A 19 -8.31 12.26 -12.84
CA GLU A 19 -8.67 13.33 -11.89
C GLU A 19 -7.45 14.13 -11.35
N PRO A 20 -6.58 14.68 -12.23
CA PRO A 20 -5.31 15.29 -11.81
C PRO A 20 -5.48 16.48 -10.84
N ALA A 21 -6.64 17.13 -10.83
CA ALA A 21 -6.98 18.17 -9.85
C ALA A 21 -7.11 17.63 -8.40
N VAL A 22 -7.34 16.33 -8.22
CA VAL A 22 -7.52 15.67 -6.90
C VAL A 22 -6.27 14.92 -6.48
N TYR A 23 -5.62 14.20 -7.39
CA TYR A 23 -4.49 13.31 -7.08
C TYR A 23 -3.13 13.81 -7.56
N GLY A 24 -3.09 14.98 -8.21
CA GLY A 24 -1.88 15.54 -8.80
C GLY A 24 -1.50 14.91 -10.14
N HIS A 25 -0.38 15.39 -10.69
CA HIS A 25 0.15 14.93 -11.98
C HIS A 25 1.17 13.79 -11.83
N THR A 26 1.59 13.49 -10.61
CA THR A 26 2.60 12.46 -10.34
C THR A 26 2.02 11.08 -10.62
N THR A 27 2.71 10.31 -11.45
CA THR A 27 2.36 8.93 -11.80
C THR A 27 2.83 7.94 -10.73
N LEU A 28 2.24 6.74 -10.72
CA LEU A 28 2.69 5.68 -9.81
C LEU A 28 4.16 5.30 -10.06
N ALA A 29 4.59 5.29 -11.32
CA ALA A 29 5.98 4.98 -11.68
C ALA A 29 6.97 6.01 -11.13
N GLU A 30 6.61 7.30 -11.14
CA GLU A 30 7.44 8.35 -10.54
C GLU A 30 7.50 8.22 -9.01
N ILE A 31 6.39 7.86 -8.36
CA ILE A 31 6.35 7.57 -6.93
C ILE A 31 7.26 6.38 -6.59
N ASP A 32 7.14 5.27 -7.32
CA ASP A 32 7.94 4.06 -7.09
C ASP A 32 9.43 4.34 -7.28
N ALA A 33 9.81 5.11 -8.31
CA ALA A 33 11.19 5.51 -8.54
C ALA A 33 11.74 6.40 -7.41
N ALA A 34 10.97 7.39 -6.96
CA ALA A 34 11.36 8.28 -5.87
C ALA A 34 11.53 7.51 -4.55
N LEU A 35 10.57 6.65 -4.20
CA LEU A 35 10.62 5.84 -2.98
C LEU A 35 11.76 4.82 -3.02
N SER A 36 12.00 4.18 -4.18
CA SER A 36 13.12 3.24 -4.34
C SER A 36 14.46 3.95 -4.16
N SER A 37 14.64 5.13 -4.74
CA SER A 37 15.84 5.95 -4.54
C SER A 37 16.02 6.37 -3.08
N GLN A 38 14.94 6.73 -2.39
CA GLN A 38 14.98 7.09 -0.98
C GLN A 38 15.34 5.90 -0.09
N ALA A 39 14.77 4.73 -0.34
CA ALA A 39 15.09 3.50 0.39
C ALA A 39 16.55 3.09 0.19
N GLU A 40 17.05 3.17 -1.04
CA GLU A 40 18.46 2.86 -1.36
C GLU A 40 19.42 3.81 -0.63
N LYS A 41 19.14 5.11 -0.64
CA LYS A 41 19.92 6.11 0.11
C LYS A 41 19.91 5.87 1.62
N ALA A 42 18.85 5.26 2.15
CA ALA A 42 18.75 4.85 3.54
C ALA A 42 19.37 3.46 3.82
N GLY A 43 19.93 2.78 2.82
CA GLY A 43 20.53 1.44 2.98
C GLY A 43 19.50 0.32 3.09
N HIS A 44 18.35 0.47 2.43
CA HIS A 44 17.25 -0.51 2.39
C HIS A 44 16.88 -0.85 0.94
N ALA A 45 16.21 -1.98 0.74
CA ALA A 45 15.63 -2.36 -0.55
C ALA A 45 14.11 -2.18 -0.50
N LEU A 46 13.54 -1.67 -1.59
CA LEU A 46 12.11 -1.50 -1.78
C LEU A 46 11.65 -2.30 -3.00
N GLN A 47 10.56 -3.05 -2.87
CA GLN A 47 9.98 -3.85 -3.94
C GLN A 47 8.52 -3.42 -4.17
N PRO A 48 8.24 -2.57 -5.17
CA PRO A 48 6.88 -2.18 -5.50
C PRO A 48 6.12 -3.29 -6.24
N LEU A 49 4.84 -3.43 -5.94
CA LEU A 49 3.87 -4.21 -6.72
C LEU A 49 2.52 -3.49 -6.70
N GLN A 50 1.91 -3.34 -7.87
CA GLN A 50 0.55 -2.85 -8.01
C GLN A 50 -0.35 -3.95 -8.54
N SER A 51 -1.57 -4.06 -8.01
CA SER A 51 -2.60 -4.88 -8.62
C SER A 51 -4.01 -4.36 -8.38
N ASN A 52 -4.86 -4.50 -9.41
CA ASN A 52 -6.30 -4.32 -9.31
C ASN A 52 -7.01 -5.58 -8.80
N ALA A 53 -6.33 -6.72 -8.86
CA ALA A 53 -6.87 -8.00 -8.43
C ALA A 53 -6.47 -8.29 -6.98
N GLU A 54 -7.47 -8.43 -6.12
CA GLU A 54 -7.29 -8.67 -4.69
C GLU A 54 -6.42 -9.91 -4.41
N HIS A 55 -6.68 -11.02 -5.10
CA HIS A 55 -5.92 -12.26 -4.93
C HIS A 55 -4.42 -12.08 -5.20
N ALA A 56 -4.03 -11.25 -6.17
CA ALA A 56 -2.62 -11.01 -6.46
C ALA A 56 -1.90 -10.25 -5.33
N LEU A 57 -2.61 -9.35 -4.63
CA LEU A 57 -2.06 -8.69 -3.44
C LEU A 57 -1.90 -9.69 -2.29
N ILE A 58 -2.93 -10.53 -2.07
CA ILE A 58 -2.91 -11.60 -1.06
C ILE A 58 -1.77 -12.59 -1.31
N ASP A 59 -1.61 -13.05 -2.56
CA ASP A 59 -0.53 -13.96 -2.95
C ASP A 59 0.84 -13.34 -2.71
N ARG A 60 1.01 -12.05 -3.02
CA ARG A 60 2.26 -11.33 -2.74
C ARG A 60 2.53 -11.20 -1.24
N ILE A 61 1.50 -10.95 -0.43
CA ILE A 61 1.60 -10.91 1.03
C ILE A 61 2.03 -12.27 1.56
N HIS A 62 1.39 -13.37 1.12
CA HIS A 62 1.78 -14.72 1.52
C HIS A 62 3.23 -15.05 1.15
N ALA A 63 3.67 -14.66 -0.05
CA ALA A 63 5.06 -14.84 -0.47
C ALA A 63 6.06 -14.05 0.39
N ALA A 64 5.67 -12.86 0.87
CA ALA A 64 6.52 -12.01 1.71
C ALA A 64 6.99 -12.70 2.99
N ARG A 65 6.18 -13.62 3.53
CA ARG A 65 6.52 -14.43 4.71
C ARG A 65 7.76 -15.31 4.50
N LEU A 66 8.09 -15.66 3.25
CA LEU A 66 9.12 -16.64 2.92
C LEU A 66 10.31 -16.05 2.14
N ASP A 67 10.18 -14.84 1.58
CA ASP A 67 11.16 -14.26 0.65
C ASP A 67 12.16 -13.27 1.32
N GLY A 68 12.15 -13.22 2.65
CA GLY A 68 12.99 -12.34 3.46
C GLY A 68 12.49 -10.89 3.51
N THR A 69 11.22 -10.61 3.22
CA THR A 69 10.61 -9.30 3.47
C THR A 69 10.56 -9.03 4.98
N ASP A 70 11.03 -7.86 5.40
CA ASP A 70 11.07 -7.42 6.80
C ASP A 70 9.85 -6.58 7.20
N GLY A 71 9.17 -5.96 6.22
CA GLY A 71 8.00 -5.13 6.47
C GLY A 71 7.27 -4.71 5.19
N ILE A 72 6.02 -4.27 5.36
CA ILE A 72 5.12 -3.94 4.25
C ILE A 72 4.64 -2.48 4.36
N LEU A 73 4.72 -1.74 3.27
CA LEU A 73 3.96 -0.50 3.06
C LEU A 73 2.80 -0.83 2.14
N ILE A 74 1.58 -0.43 2.50
CA ILE A 74 0.41 -0.72 1.66
C ILE A 74 -0.53 0.49 1.54
N ASN A 75 -0.87 0.85 0.31
CA ASN A 75 -2.05 1.65 0.01
C ASN A 75 -3.08 0.72 -0.66
N PRO A 76 -4.09 0.21 0.08
CA PRO A 76 -5.04 -0.76 -0.47
C PRO A 76 -6.08 -0.14 -1.40
N GLY A 77 -6.05 1.18 -1.63
CA GLY A 77 -7.02 1.87 -2.48
C GLY A 77 -8.46 1.59 -2.01
N GLY A 78 -9.32 1.16 -2.94
CA GLY A 78 -10.71 0.79 -2.61
C GLY A 78 -10.84 -0.36 -1.62
N PHE A 79 -9.88 -1.29 -1.59
CA PHE A 79 -9.95 -2.48 -0.72
C PHE A 79 -9.81 -2.15 0.76
N THR A 80 -9.26 -0.99 1.10
CA THR A 80 -9.21 -0.45 2.46
C THR A 80 -10.57 -0.57 3.15
N HIS A 81 -11.64 -0.31 2.40
CA HIS A 81 -12.99 -0.14 2.92
C HIS A 81 -13.89 -1.37 2.73
N THR A 82 -13.37 -2.44 2.14
CA THR A 82 -14.19 -3.61 1.77
C THR A 82 -13.53 -4.96 2.04
N SER A 83 -12.20 -5.03 2.12
CA SER A 83 -11.48 -6.30 2.09
C SER A 83 -11.12 -6.81 3.48
N VAL A 84 -11.95 -7.71 3.99
CA VAL A 84 -11.58 -8.56 5.15
C VAL A 84 -10.51 -9.58 4.75
N ALA A 85 -10.52 -10.05 3.49
CA ALA A 85 -9.54 -11.03 3.01
C ALA A 85 -8.10 -10.49 3.03
N LEU A 86 -7.89 -9.23 2.63
CA LEU A 86 -6.58 -8.58 2.67
C LEU A 86 -6.13 -8.30 4.09
N ARG A 87 -7.05 -7.90 4.98
CA ARG A 87 -6.81 -7.77 6.42
C ARG A 87 -6.29 -9.08 7.00
N ASP A 88 -6.99 -10.19 6.74
CA ASP A 88 -6.64 -11.49 7.30
C ASP A 88 -5.33 -12.03 6.71
N ALA A 89 -5.04 -11.76 5.44
CA ALA A 89 -3.74 -12.07 4.83
C ALA A 89 -2.58 -11.35 5.54
N LEU A 90 -2.71 -10.05 5.81
CA LEU A 90 -1.71 -9.27 6.55
C LEU A 90 -1.52 -9.78 7.98
N ALA A 91 -2.62 -10.09 8.68
CA ALA A 91 -2.55 -10.66 10.03
C ALA A 91 -1.88 -12.06 10.04
N ALA A 92 -2.15 -12.89 9.03
CA ALA A 92 -1.64 -14.26 8.96
C ALA A 92 -0.13 -14.36 8.70
N VAL A 93 0.47 -13.36 8.04
CA VAL A 93 1.92 -13.35 7.79
C VAL A 93 2.73 -12.75 8.94
N ALA A 94 2.07 -12.01 9.85
CA ALA A 94 2.67 -11.41 11.04
C ALA A 94 3.91 -10.51 10.78
N LEU A 95 4.03 -9.99 9.55
CA LEU A 95 5.01 -8.96 9.22
C LEU A 95 4.46 -7.58 9.63
N PRO A 96 5.29 -6.68 10.18
CA PRO A 96 4.85 -5.32 10.47
C PRO A 96 4.47 -4.62 9.17
N PHE A 97 3.32 -3.94 9.17
CA PHE A 97 2.91 -3.14 8.04
C PHE A 97 2.41 -1.76 8.43
N VAL A 98 2.60 -0.80 7.51
CA VAL A 98 2.08 0.57 7.61
C VAL A 98 1.08 0.79 6.49
N GLU A 99 -0.10 1.25 6.86
CA GLU A 99 -1.16 1.65 5.93
C GLU A 99 -0.92 3.09 5.47
N VAL A 100 -1.01 3.34 4.17
CA VAL A 100 -0.73 4.65 3.57
C VAL A 100 -1.86 5.07 2.65
N HIS A 101 -2.28 6.32 2.74
CA HIS A 101 -3.26 6.93 1.83
C HIS A 101 -2.74 8.26 1.30
N LEU A 102 -2.76 8.43 -0.02
CA LEU A 102 -2.37 9.70 -0.66
C LEU A 102 -3.32 10.86 -0.35
N SER A 103 -4.53 10.59 0.12
CA SER A 103 -5.53 11.61 0.44
C SER A 103 -6.01 11.43 1.88
N ASN A 104 -6.52 12.50 2.49
CA ASN A 104 -7.18 12.42 3.79
C ASN A 104 -8.51 11.66 3.68
N VAL A 105 -8.50 10.36 3.95
CA VAL A 105 -9.67 9.48 3.86
C VAL A 105 -10.78 9.84 4.86
N HIS A 106 -10.47 10.54 5.95
CA HIS A 106 -11.46 10.99 6.93
C HIS A 106 -12.27 12.20 6.46
N ALA A 107 -11.68 13.05 5.61
CA ALA A 107 -12.35 14.20 4.99
C ALA A 107 -13.20 13.80 3.76
N ARG A 108 -13.15 12.54 3.36
CA ARG A 108 -13.81 12.00 2.18
C ARG A 108 -15.20 11.41 2.49
N GLU A 109 -15.78 10.80 1.46
CA GLU A 109 -17.09 10.15 1.50
C GLU A 109 -17.20 9.17 2.70
N PRO A 110 -18.38 9.01 3.34
CA PRO A 110 -18.51 8.20 4.56
C PRO A 110 -17.95 6.79 4.46
N PHE A 111 -18.11 6.13 3.31
CA PHE A 111 -17.59 4.77 3.09
C PHE A 111 -16.06 4.69 3.10
N ARG A 112 -15.34 5.81 2.99
CA ARG A 112 -13.87 5.85 3.05
C ARG A 112 -13.30 6.06 4.44
N ARG A 113 -14.16 6.38 5.42
CA ARG A 113 -13.70 6.73 6.77
C ARG A 113 -13.34 5.51 7.61
N HIS A 114 -13.82 4.32 7.21
CA HIS A 114 -13.51 3.06 7.87
C HIS A 114 -12.48 2.28 7.06
N SER A 115 -11.43 1.82 7.72
CA SER A 115 -10.45 0.88 7.16
C SER A 115 -10.53 -0.43 7.93
N TYR A 116 -10.59 -1.53 7.19
CA TYR A 116 -10.50 -2.89 7.75
C TYR A 116 -9.08 -3.27 8.14
N LEU A 117 -8.06 -2.48 7.76
CA LEU A 117 -6.66 -2.82 8.00
C LEU A 117 -6.07 -2.03 9.18
N SER A 118 -6.60 -0.85 9.48
CA SER A 118 -5.99 0.07 10.45
C SER A 118 -5.90 -0.49 11.87
N ASP A 119 -6.77 -1.42 12.25
CA ASP A 119 -6.74 -2.08 13.58
C ASP A 119 -5.57 -3.05 13.74
N VAL A 120 -5.06 -3.60 12.64
CA VAL A 120 -3.94 -4.55 12.61
C VAL A 120 -2.64 -3.94 12.07
N ALA A 121 -2.65 -2.68 11.62
CA ALA A 121 -1.48 -1.94 11.18
C ALA A 121 -0.62 -1.45 12.34
N VAL A 122 0.69 -1.31 12.13
CA VAL A 122 1.60 -0.64 13.07
C VAL A 122 1.29 0.86 13.16
N GLY A 123 0.85 1.43 12.04
CA GLY A 123 0.46 2.83 11.95
C GLY A 123 -0.22 3.12 10.62
N VAL A 124 -0.87 4.28 10.57
CA VAL A 124 -1.57 4.79 9.38
C VAL A 124 -1.07 6.18 9.08
N ILE A 125 -0.68 6.42 7.82
CA ILE A 125 -0.33 7.75 7.30
C ILE A 125 -1.35 8.11 6.23
N CYS A 126 -2.04 9.24 6.38
CA CYS A 126 -2.98 9.74 5.38
C CYS A 126 -2.93 11.26 5.28
N GLY A 127 -3.25 11.80 4.10
CA GLY A 127 -3.31 13.23 3.86
C GLY A 127 -2.27 13.71 2.86
#